data_AF-A0AAV0UJL6-F1
#
_entry.id   AF-A0AAV0UJL6-F1
#
_cell.length_a   1.000
_cell.length_b   1.000
_cell.length_c   1.000
_cell.angle_alpha   90.00
_cell.angle_beta   90.00
_cell.angle_gamma   90.00
#
_symmetry.space_group_name_H-M   'P 1'
#
loop_
_entity.id
_entity.type
_entity.pdbx_description
1 polymer ?
#
loop_
_entity_poly.entity_id
_entity_poly.type
_entity_poly.pdbx_seq_one_letter_code
_entity_poly.pdbx_strand_id
1 'polypeptide(L)'
;MLGRSMPQQSTFFISYVIVQTGLGLVLELLRVVPLVLSALFALFAPKHTRRERNSAWFGLRNIAQTDPFDPTNTLADCFLVLYSAYTNQRAFALGAYWPRMFKFCIIALVVAQLTLIGILSLKKAAVPPIFVIVLIVIVLVFNYHVITLYPRAAKYLPLMDCVRLDSARGLHEPTTPKFFFLDNVYRQPAMNQRVPIRADYRMLANDYNEETALSSSEIHSLEDQQVFMSAV
;
A
#
# COMPACT_ATOMS: atom_id res chain seq x y z
N MET A 1 40.74 6.95 -23.73
CA MET A 1 39.75 8.05 -23.63
C MET A 1 38.66 7.77 -22.60
N LEU A 2 38.07 6.55 -22.55
CA LEU A 2 37.06 6.15 -21.55
C LEU A 2 37.46 6.37 -20.07
N GLY A 3 38.71 6.08 -19.68
CA GLY A 3 39.14 6.20 -18.29
C GLY A 3 39.28 7.64 -17.75
N ARG A 4 39.32 8.66 -18.63
CA ARG A 4 39.43 10.09 -18.23
C ARG A 4 38.10 10.83 -18.26
N SER A 5 37.09 10.36 -19.00
CA SER A 5 35.76 10.98 -19.05
C SER A 5 34.83 10.52 -17.92
N MET A 6 35.04 9.32 -17.38
CA MET A 6 34.27 8.76 -16.25
C MET A 6 34.29 9.63 -14.97
N PRO A 7 35.43 10.19 -14.50
CA PRO A 7 35.46 11.03 -13.30
C PRO A 7 34.72 12.36 -13.49
N GLN A 8 34.80 12.97 -14.67
CA GLN A 8 34.11 14.23 -14.96
C GLN A 8 32.58 14.04 -15.03
N GLN A 9 32.14 12.88 -15.56
CA GLN A 9 30.74 12.47 -15.51
C GLN A 9 30.29 12.10 -14.08
N SER A 10 31.19 11.56 -13.24
CA SER A 10 30.92 11.24 -11.84
C SER A 10 30.58 12.47 -11.00
N THR A 11 31.29 13.59 -11.19
CA THR A 11 30.97 14.84 -10.46
C THR A 11 29.56 15.34 -10.78
N PHE A 12 29.15 15.29 -12.05
CA PHE A 12 27.78 15.62 -12.43
C PHE A 12 26.77 14.66 -11.79
N PHE A 13 27.06 13.36 -11.81
CA PHE A 13 26.19 12.35 -11.21
C PHE A 13 26.05 12.51 -9.68
N ILE A 14 27.15 12.78 -8.97
CA ILE A 14 27.14 13.02 -7.53
C ILE A 14 26.31 14.27 -7.20
N SER A 15 26.52 15.38 -7.91
CA SER A 15 25.72 16.59 -7.73
C SER A 15 24.24 16.34 -8.04
N TYR A 16 23.95 15.59 -9.11
CA TYR A 16 22.58 15.21 -9.46
C TYR A 16 21.94 14.36 -8.36
N VAL A 17 22.61 13.32 -7.86
CA VAL A 17 22.11 12.48 -6.77
C VAL A 17 21.89 13.32 -5.51
N ILE A 18 22.85 14.18 -5.11
CA ILE A 18 22.70 15.04 -3.92
C ILE A 18 21.50 15.98 -4.05
N VAL A 19 21.27 16.57 -5.22
CA VAL A 19 20.13 17.46 -5.44
C VAL A 19 18.82 16.66 -5.49
N GLN A 20 18.78 15.56 -6.23
CA GLN A 20 17.60 14.72 -6.39
C GLN A 20 17.19 14.06 -5.05
N THR A 21 18.14 13.48 -4.30
CA THR A 21 17.86 12.86 -3.00
C THR A 21 17.76 13.87 -1.89
N GLY A 22 18.55 14.93 -1.90
CA GLY A 22 18.49 15.95 -0.85
C GLY A 22 17.21 16.76 -0.95
N LEU A 23 16.98 17.40 -2.09
CA LEU A 23 15.84 18.30 -2.28
C LEU A 23 14.54 17.50 -2.44
N GLY A 24 14.54 16.47 -3.28
CA GLY A 24 13.35 15.64 -3.52
C GLY A 24 12.85 14.95 -2.25
N LEU A 25 13.74 14.27 -1.51
CA LEU A 25 13.36 13.56 -0.28
C LEU A 25 12.92 14.52 0.82
N VAL A 26 13.56 15.68 0.97
CA VAL A 26 13.15 16.68 1.98
C VAL A 26 11.77 17.25 1.67
N LEU A 27 11.48 17.61 0.41
CA LEU A 27 10.16 18.12 0.02
C LEU A 27 9.05 17.08 0.20
N GLU A 28 9.36 15.81 -0.08
CA GLU A 28 8.42 14.71 0.08
C GLU A 28 8.21 14.32 1.55
N LEU A 29 9.27 14.28 2.35
CA LEU A 29 9.21 13.97 3.78
C LEU A 29 8.44 15.05 4.53
N LEU A 30 8.67 16.32 4.19
CA LEU A 30 7.91 17.45 4.74
C LEU A 30 6.46 17.48 4.20
N ARG A 31 6.13 16.60 3.25
CA ARG A 31 4.83 16.52 2.58
C ARG A 31 4.38 17.90 2.09
N VAL A 32 5.24 18.59 1.35
CA VAL A 32 4.99 19.98 0.93
C VAL A 32 3.70 20.12 0.13
N VAL A 33 3.36 19.15 -0.71
CA VAL A 33 2.13 19.13 -1.50
C VAL A 33 0.89 19.22 -0.58
N PRO A 34 0.58 18.24 0.29
CA PRO A 34 -0.59 18.34 1.16
C PRO A 34 -0.48 19.48 2.19
N LEU A 35 0.72 19.94 2.55
CA LEU A 35 0.91 21.11 3.42
C LEU A 35 0.43 22.38 2.72
N VAL A 36 0.82 22.60 1.47
CA VAL A 36 0.37 23.73 0.64
C VAL A 36 -1.14 23.62 0.37
N LEU A 37 -1.65 22.45 -0.02
CA LEU A 37 -3.09 22.23 -0.19
C LEU A 37 -3.87 22.50 1.11
N SER A 38 -3.35 22.09 2.27
CA SER A 38 -4.00 22.34 3.56
C SER A 38 -3.95 23.81 3.97
N ALA A 39 -2.88 24.53 3.65
CA ALA A 39 -2.77 25.96 3.90
C ALA A 39 -3.74 26.75 3.02
N LEU A 40 -3.84 26.40 1.75
CA LEU A 40 -4.84 26.95 0.83
C LEU A 40 -6.26 26.63 1.31
N PHE A 41 -6.50 25.39 1.75
CA PHE A 41 -7.78 25.02 2.34
C PHE A 41 -8.10 25.85 3.59
N ALA A 42 -7.13 26.07 4.49
CA ALA A 42 -7.34 26.87 5.69
C ALA A 42 -7.60 28.37 5.41
N LEU A 43 -7.05 28.89 4.31
CA LEU A 43 -7.17 30.30 3.93
C LEU A 43 -8.45 30.60 3.14
N PHE A 44 -8.88 29.66 2.28
CA PHE A 44 -10.02 29.85 1.38
C PHE A 44 -11.31 29.14 1.81
N ALA A 45 -11.25 28.14 2.72
CA ALA A 45 -12.43 27.41 3.12
C ALA A 45 -13.26 28.19 4.17
N PRO A 46 -14.59 28.30 3.99
CA PRO A 46 -15.49 28.81 5.02
C PRO A 46 -15.53 27.87 6.24
N LYS A 47 -15.98 28.37 7.40
CA LYS A 47 -15.98 27.62 8.68
C LYS A 47 -16.85 26.36 8.60
N HIS A 48 -16.24 25.22 8.28
CA HIS A 48 -16.89 23.92 8.19
C HIS A 48 -17.01 23.20 9.54
N THR A 49 -18.09 22.42 9.69
CA THR A 49 -18.31 21.55 10.85
C THR A 49 -17.18 20.53 11.01
N ARG A 50 -16.95 20.00 12.23
CA ARG A 50 -15.86 19.04 12.51
C ARG A 50 -15.89 17.80 11.59
N ARG A 51 -17.07 17.44 11.06
CA ARG A 51 -17.28 16.33 10.12
C ARG A 51 -16.90 16.69 8.67
N GLU A 52 -17.23 17.89 8.21
CA GLU A 52 -16.94 18.35 6.83
C GLU A 52 -15.47 18.71 6.61
N ARG A 53 -14.69 18.91 7.67
CA ARG A 53 -13.24 19.14 7.58
C ARG A 53 -12.48 17.96 6.94
N ASN A 54 -13.05 16.76 6.98
CA ASN A 54 -12.44 15.55 6.45
C ASN A 54 -12.86 15.21 5.02
N SER A 55 -13.76 15.99 4.41
CA SER A 55 -14.15 15.84 2.99
C SER A 55 -13.31 16.74 2.09
N ALA A 56 -13.00 16.28 0.87
CA ALA A 56 -12.29 17.07 -0.11
C ALA A 56 -13.19 18.21 -0.63
N TRP A 57 -12.69 19.44 -0.59
CA TRP A 57 -13.37 20.61 -1.15
C TRP A 57 -12.72 20.96 -2.48
N PHE A 58 -13.39 20.62 -3.60
CA PHE A 58 -12.90 20.91 -4.95
C PHE A 58 -11.45 20.43 -5.21
N GLY A 59 -11.07 19.28 -4.61
CA GLY A 59 -9.72 18.71 -4.68
C GLY A 59 -8.76 19.18 -3.57
N LEU A 60 -9.07 20.24 -2.84
CA LEU A 60 -8.34 20.65 -1.64
C LEU A 60 -8.66 19.70 -0.48
N ARG A 61 -7.63 19.12 0.13
CA ARG A 61 -7.75 18.07 1.14
C ARG A 61 -7.06 18.49 2.44
N ASN A 62 -7.56 17.94 3.54
CA ASN A 62 -6.93 18.11 4.84
C ASN A 62 -5.64 17.28 4.93
N ILE A 63 -4.64 17.79 5.65
CA ILE A 63 -3.34 17.15 5.87
C ILE A 63 -3.44 15.75 6.50
N ALA A 64 -4.55 15.45 7.17
CA ALA A 64 -4.82 14.15 7.78
C ALA A 64 -5.16 13.04 6.76
N GLN A 65 -5.54 13.38 5.52
CA GLN A 65 -5.88 12.41 4.50
C GLN A 65 -4.63 12.06 3.67
N THR A 66 -4.21 10.80 3.71
CA THR A 66 -3.06 10.31 2.93
C THR A 66 -3.42 10.17 1.46
N ASP A 67 -2.50 10.55 0.58
CA ASP A 67 -2.66 10.36 -0.86
C ASP A 67 -2.69 8.87 -1.24
N PRO A 68 -3.35 8.52 -2.37
CA PRO A 68 -3.28 7.18 -2.93
C PRO A 68 -1.82 6.81 -3.24
N PHE A 69 -1.45 5.57 -2.95
CA PHE A 69 -0.14 5.05 -3.29
C PHE A 69 0.00 4.94 -4.81
N ASP A 70 0.92 5.70 -5.41
CA ASP A 70 1.23 5.65 -6.83
C ASP A 70 2.52 4.85 -7.06
N PRO A 71 2.45 3.60 -7.57
CA PRO A 71 3.60 2.70 -7.70
C PRO A 71 4.65 3.16 -8.73
N THR A 72 4.46 4.31 -9.38
CA THR A 72 5.33 4.83 -10.44
C THR A 72 6.59 5.52 -9.87
N ASN A 73 6.59 5.97 -8.61
CA ASN A 73 7.71 6.71 -7.99
C ASN A 73 8.61 5.80 -7.11
N THR A 74 9.55 5.12 -7.76
CA THR A 74 10.37 4.04 -7.17
C THR A 74 11.21 4.39 -5.92
N LEU A 75 11.74 5.62 -5.79
CA LEU A 75 12.62 6.01 -4.67
C LEU A 75 11.85 6.59 -3.47
N ALA A 76 10.91 7.49 -3.77
CA ALA A 76 9.93 8.07 -2.87
C ALA A 76 9.17 7.01 -2.04
N ASP A 77 8.64 6.01 -2.74
CA ASP A 77 7.78 4.99 -2.15
C ASP A 77 8.51 4.10 -1.15
N CYS A 78 9.79 3.77 -1.38
CA CYS A 78 10.54 2.93 -0.44
C CYS A 78 10.71 3.63 0.92
N PHE A 79 10.94 4.94 0.92
CA PHE A 79 11.09 5.73 2.15
C PHE A 79 9.74 6.14 2.75
N LEU A 80 8.73 6.42 1.93
CA LEU A 80 7.36 6.66 2.39
C LEU A 80 6.73 5.40 2.97
N VAL A 81 7.04 4.20 2.48
CA VAL A 81 6.61 2.92 3.08
C VAL A 81 7.27 2.73 4.44
N LEU A 82 8.56 3.02 4.59
CA LEU A 82 9.24 3.00 5.90
C LEU A 82 8.67 4.03 6.87
N TYR A 83 8.46 5.27 6.41
CA TYR A 83 7.92 6.36 7.22
C TYR A 83 6.43 6.18 7.55
N SER A 84 5.62 5.68 6.62
CA SER A 84 4.21 5.35 6.84
C SER A 84 4.03 4.09 7.69
N ALA A 85 4.93 3.09 7.60
CA ALA A 85 4.95 1.97 8.54
C ALA A 85 5.35 2.43 9.95
N TYR A 86 6.30 3.37 10.06
CA TYR A 86 6.70 3.95 11.34
C TYR A 86 5.59 4.80 11.97
N THR A 87 4.86 5.59 11.18
CA THR A 87 3.83 6.52 11.69
C THR A 87 2.43 5.91 11.76
N ASN A 88 2.10 4.93 10.91
CA ASN A 88 0.81 4.26 10.85
C ASN A 88 1.01 2.74 10.86
N GLN A 89 0.87 2.14 12.04
CA GLN A 89 0.79 0.67 12.23
C GLN A 89 -0.41 0.00 11.51
N ARG A 90 -1.17 0.76 10.69
CA ARG A 90 -2.41 0.31 10.03
C ARG A 90 -2.23 -0.14 8.59
N ALA A 91 -1.09 0.14 7.95
CA ALA A 91 -0.82 -0.34 6.60
C ALA A 91 -0.30 -1.80 6.66
N PHE A 92 -1.24 -2.74 6.49
CA PHE A 92 -1.14 -4.19 6.62
C PHE A 92 -0.16 -4.92 5.66
N ALA A 93 0.86 -4.25 5.12
CA ALA A 93 1.87 -4.94 4.32
C ALA A 93 2.92 -5.56 5.27
N LEU A 94 2.60 -6.72 5.85
CA LEU A 94 3.46 -7.57 6.72
C LEU A 94 4.77 -8.04 6.01
N GLY A 95 5.56 -7.12 5.46
CA GLY A 95 6.76 -7.42 4.69
C GLY A 95 6.49 -8.04 3.31
N ALA A 96 5.25 -8.02 2.80
CA ALA A 96 4.90 -8.66 1.52
C ALA A 96 5.74 -8.16 0.32
N TYR A 97 6.18 -6.89 0.34
CA TYR A 97 7.00 -6.30 -0.72
C TYR A 97 8.51 -6.53 -0.54
N TRP A 98 8.95 -6.97 0.64
CA TRP A 98 10.37 -7.20 0.96
C TRP A 98 11.09 -8.11 -0.05
N PRO A 99 10.52 -9.25 -0.50
CA PRO A 99 11.22 -10.12 -1.46
C PRO A 99 11.43 -9.47 -2.82
N ARG A 100 10.51 -8.59 -3.26
CA ARG A 100 10.63 -7.86 -4.52
C ARG A 100 11.74 -6.81 -4.42
N MET A 101 11.79 -6.06 -3.32
CA MET A 101 12.85 -5.08 -3.06
C MET A 101 14.22 -5.75 -2.95
N PHE A 102 14.33 -6.86 -2.21
CA PHE A 102 15.58 -7.60 -2.05
C PHE A 102 16.16 -8.06 -3.40
N LYS A 103 15.31 -8.64 -4.28
CA LYS A 103 15.74 -9.04 -5.63
C LYS A 103 16.26 -7.87 -6.46
N PHE A 104 15.58 -6.72 -6.39
CA PHE A 104 16.04 -5.50 -7.06
C PHE A 104 17.42 -5.07 -6.56
N CYS A 105 17.65 -5.07 -5.24
CA CYS A 105 18.96 -4.74 -4.65
C CYS A 105 20.07 -5.71 -5.11
N ILE A 106 19.80 -7.02 -5.14
CA ILE A 106 20.78 -8.01 -5.62
C ILE A 106 21.13 -7.79 -7.09
N ILE A 107 20.14 -7.53 -7.95
CA ILE A 107 20.38 -7.24 -9.38
C ILE A 107 21.23 -5.97 -9.53
N ALA A 108 20.87 -4.89 -8.82
CA ALA A 108 21.62 -3.65 -8.83
C ALA A 108 23.07 -3.84 -8.35
N LEU A 109 23.28 -4.66 -7.33
CA LEU A 109 24.61 -4.98 -6.81
C LEU A 109 25.46 -5.73 -7.85
N VAL A 110 24.89 -6.74 -8.52
CA VAL A 110 25.58 -7.49 -9.58
C VAL A 110 25.94 -6.58 -10.75
N VAL A 111 25.02 -5.70 -11.17
CA VAL A 111 25.30 -4.69 -12.22
C VAL A 111 26.44 -3.76 -11.79
N ALA A 112 26.45 -3.28 -10.54
CA ALA A 112 27.51 -2.43 -10.03
C ALA A 112 28.88 -3.14 -9.97
N GLN A 113 28.90 -4.44 -9.67
CA GLN A 113 30.13 -5.24 -9.67
C GLN A 113 30.65 -5.47 -11.10
N LEU A 114 29.76 -5.69 -12.08
CA LEU A 114 30.12 -5.82 -13.49
C LEU A 114 30.69 -4.50 -14.05
N THR A 115 30.08 -3.36 -13.72
CA THR A 115 30.61 -2.05 -14.14
C THR A 115 31.96 -1.77 -13.48
N LEU A 116 32.14 -2.14 -12.20
CA LEU A 116 33.41 -2.01 -11.49
C LEU A 116 34.52 -2.85 -12.14
N ILE A 117 34.25 -4.11 -12.54
CA ILE A 117 35.19 -4.94 -13.29
C ILE A 117 35.57 -4.23 -14.59
N GLY A 118 34.58 -3.75 -15.36
CA GLY A 118 34.83 -3.04 -16.62
C GLY A 118 35.74 -1.81 -16.47
N ILE A 119 35.58 -1.04 -15.39
CA ILE A 119 36.41 0.14 -15.09
C ILE A 119 37.82 -0.28 -14.65
N LEU A 120 37.95 -1.31 -13.81
CA LEU A 120 39.24 -1.75 -13.28
C LEU A 120 40.08 -2.50 -14.31
N SER A 121 39.47 -3.23 -15.25
CA SER A 121 40.15 -3.88 -16.37
C SER A 121 40.86 -2.89 -17.32
N LEU A 122 40.45 -1.63 -17.34
CA LEU A 122 41.12 -0.56 -18.11
C LEU A 122 42.43 -0.08 -17.45
N LYS A 123 42.63 -0.34 -16.15
CA LYS A 123 43.88 -0.05 -15.45
C LYS A 123 44.77 -1.30 -15.45
N LYS A 124 46.10 -1.11 -15.51
CA LYS A 124 47.15 -2.16 -15.48
C LYS A 124 47.24 -2.91 -14.13
N ALA A 125 46.15 -3.03 -13.38
CA ALA A 125 46.08 -3.73 -12.11
C ALA A 125 45.19 -4.98 -12.27
N ALA A 126 45.82 -6.14 -12.42
CA ALA A 126 45.13 -7.41 -12.67
C ALA A 126 44.56 -8.08 -11.41
N VAL A 127 45.02 -7.68 -10.22
CA VAL A 127 44.62 -8.30 -8.94
C VAL A 127 43.20 -7.89 -8.50
N PRO A 128 42.79 -6.61 -8.51
CA PRO A 128 41.47 -6.18 -8.06
C PRO A 128 40.26 -6.84 -8.74
N PRO A 129 40.19 -7.03 -10.08
CA PRO A 129 39.01 -7.63 -10.71
C PRO A 129 38.81 -9.11 -10.33
N ILE A 130 39.88 -9.83 -9.99
CA ILE A 130 39.79 -11.24 -9.53
C ILE A 130 38.98 -11.31 -8.22
N PHE A 131 39.23 -10.40 -7.28
CA PHE A 131 38.46 -10.31 -6.02
C PHE A 131 36.99 -9.97 -6.26
N VAL A 132 36.68 -9.10 -7.22
CA VAL A 132 35.29 -8.74 -7.53
C VAL A 132 34.52 -9.92 -8.13
N ILE A 133 35.17 -10.76 -8.95
CA ILE A 133 34.56 -11.99 -9.48
C ILE A 133 34.21 -12.96 -8.36
N VAL A 134 35.11 -13.16 -7.39
CA VAL A 134 34.83 -14.00 -6.21
C VAL A 134 33.64 -13.43 -5.43
N LEU A 135 33.57 -12.10 -5.27
CA LEU A 135 32.49 -11.44 -4.57
C LEU A 135 31.12 -11.64 -5.26
N ILE A 136 31.06 -11.59 -6.60
CA ILE A 136 29.83 -11.87 -7.36
C ILE A 136 29.33 -13.30 -7.05
N VAL A 137 30.24 -14.28 -7.03
CA VAL A 137 29.87 -15.68 -6.73
C VAL A 137 29.29 -15.79 -5.32
N ILE A 138 29.92 -15.16 -4.32
CA ILE A 138 29.41 -15.15 -2.93
C ILE A 138 28.00 -14.54 -2.87
N VAL A 139 27.77 -13.42 -3.55
CA VAL A 139 26.45 -12.76 -3.60
C VAL A 139 25.39 -13.66 -4.22
N LEU A 140 25.72 -14.40 -5.29
CA LEU A 140 24.78 -15.32 -5.91
C LEU A 140 24.44 -16.52 -5.01
N VAL A 141 25.44 -17.08 -4.31
CA VAL A 141 25.22 -18.15 -3.32
C VAL A 141 24.38 -17.64 -2.15
N PHE A 142 24.66 -16.44 -1.65
CA PHE A 142 23.86 -15.81 -0.60
C PHE A 142 22.41 -15.58 -1.06
N ASN A 143 22.21 -15.05 -2.26
CA ASN A 143 20.86 -14.87 -2.83
C ASN A 143 20.11 -16.21 -2.94
N TYR A 144 20.79 -17.27 -3.35
CA TYR A 144 20.20 -18.62 -3.37
C TYR A 144 19.80 -19.09 -1.97
N HIS A 145 20.66 -18.88 -0.96
CA HIS A 145 20.34 -19.23 0.42
C HIS A 145 19.14 -18.43 0.98
N VAL A 146 19.09 -17.12 0.72
CA VAL A 146 17.98 -16.26 1.15
C VAL A 146 16.69 -16.67 0.45
N ILE A 147 16.70 -16.93 -0.85
CA ILE A 147 15.51 -17.34 -1.62
C ILE A 147 15.02 -18.73 -1.22
N THR A 148 15.88 -19.63 -0.73
CA THR A 148 15.44 -20.94 -0.24
C THR A 148 14.83 -20.86 1.16
N LEU A 149 15.31 -19.93 2.00
CA LEU A 149 14.82 -19.74 3.37
C LEU A 149 13.53 -18.90 3.46
N TYR A 150 13.47 -17.77 2.75
CA TYR A 150 12.38 -16.79 2.86
C TYR A 150 10.96 -17.23 2.45
N PRO A 151 10.72 -18.00 1.36
CA PRO A 151 9.37 -18.20 0.84
C PRO A 151 8.48 -19.02 1.78
N ARG A 152 9.07 -19.78 2.70
CA ARG A 152 8.34 -20.59 3.68
C ARG A 152 7.73 -19.75 4.81
N ALA A 153 8.47 -18.74 5.28
CA ALA A 153 8.06 -17.94 6.43
C ALA A 153 7.26 -16.68 6.04
N ALA A 154 7.54 -16.09 4.88
CA ALA A 154 6.96 -14.79 4.50
C ALA A 154 5.68 -14.88 3.66
N LYS A 155 5.45 -15.99 2.95
CA LYS A 155 4.32 -16.10 2.01
C LYS A 155 3.04 -16.65 2.67
N TYR A 156 3.20 -17.45 3.71
CA TYR A 156 2.10 -18.12 4.39
C TYR A 156 2.24 -17.91 5.89
N LEU A 157 1.12 -17.66 6.56
CA LEU A 157 1.08 -17.68 8.02
C LEU A 157 1.12 -19.15 8.46
N PRO A 158 2.06 -19.56 9.33
CA PRO A 158 2.17 -20.96 9.72
C PRO A 158 0.96 -21.39 10.54
N LEU A 159 0.58 -22.66 10.42
CA LEU A 159 -0.64 -23.20 11.02
C LEU A 159 -0.69 -22.98 12.54
N MET A 160 0.45 -23.10 13.23
CA MET A 160 0.54 -22.86 14.68
C MET A 160 0.15 -21.42 15.06
N ASP A 161 0.51 -20.44 14.23
CA ASP A 161 0.12 -19.06 14.46
C ASP A 161 -1.37 -18.85 14.17
N CYS A 162 -1.92 -19.53 13.16
CA CYS A 162 -3.36 -19.54 12.87
C CYS A 162 -4.15 -20.08 14.07
N VAL A 163 -3.76 -21.24 14.61
CA VAL A 163 -4.42 -21.86 15.79
C VAL A 163 -4.33 -20.95 17.00
N ARG A 164 -3.17 -20.32 17.24
CA ARG A 164 -2.99 -19.37 18.34
C ARG A 164 -3.89 -18.14 18.18
N LEU A 165 -3.97 -17.58 16.97
CA LEU A 165 -4.84 -16.44 16.66
C LEU A 165 -6.32 -16.78 16.83
N ASP A 166 -6.73 -17.95 16.36
CA ASP A 166 -8.12 -18.41 16.48
C ASP A 166 -8.48 -18.71 17.93
N SER A 167 -7.57 -19.30 18.70
CA SER A 167 -7.75 -19.51 20.14
C SER A 167 -7.88 -18.18 20.89
N ALA A 168 -7.02 -17.20 20.57
CA ALA A 168 -7.08 -15.86 21.16
C ALA A 168 -8.38 -15.12 20.82
N ARG A 169 -8.91 -15.29 19.60
CA ARG A 169 -10.21 -14.74 19.17
C ARG A 169 -11.39 -15.49 19.82
N GLY A 170 -11.22 -16.77 20.09
CA GLY A 170 -12.24 -17.64 20.70
C GLY A 170 -12.44 -17.43 22.21
N LEU A 171 -11.60 -16.64 22.88
CA LEU A 171 -11.76 -16.26 24.30
C LEU A 171 -12.87 -15.21 24.54
N HIS A 172 -13.66 -14.88 23.52
CA HIS A 172 -14.78 -13.95 23.64
C HIS A 172 -16.04 -14.60 24.25
N GLU A 173 -16.90 -13.76 24.83
CA GLU A 173 -18.15 -14.10 25.51
C GLU A 173 -18.95 -15.19 24.75
N PRO A 174 -19.44 -16.25 25.42
CA PRO A 174 -20.12 -17.38 24.77
C PRO A 174 -21.44 -17.01 24.06
N THR A 175 -21.94 -15.79 24.27
CA THR A 175 -23.11 -15.22 23.59
C THR A 175 -22.78 -14.57 22.25
N THR A 176 -21.50 -14.37 21.93
CA THR A 176 -21.07 -13.65 20.72
C THR A 176 -20.96 -14.62 19.53
N PRO A 177 -21.47 -14.27 18.33
CA PRO A 177 -21.37 -15.15 17.17
C PRO A 177 -19.92 -15.41 16.77
N LYS A 178 -19.62 -16.66 16.35
CA LYS A 178 -18.27 -17.16 16.04
C LYS A 178 -17.45 -16.28 15.08
N PHE A 179 -18.13 -15.57 14.18
CA PHE A 179 -17.52 -14.70 13.16
C PHE A 179 -17.84 -13.22 13.37
N PHE A 180 -18.15 -12.80 14.60
CA PHE A 180 -18.44 -11.40 14.92
C PHE A 180 -17.35 -10.43 14.40
N PHE A 181 -16.08 -10.84 14.44
CA PHE A 181 -14.97 -10.03 13.95
C PHE A 181 -14.99 -9.76 12.43
N LEU A 182 -15.81 -10.48 11.65
CA LEU A 182 -16.00 -10.26 10.21
C LEU A 182 -17.23 -9.41 9.91
N ASP A 183 -18.07 -9.13 10.91
CA ASP A 183 -19.29 -8.37 10.69
C ASP A 183 -18.96 -6.94 10.23
N ASN A 184 -19.60 -6.52 9.15
CA ASN A 184 -19.39 -5.24 8.47
C ASN A 184 -17.94 -4.91 8.02
N VAL A 185 -16.95 -5.81 8.14
CA VAL A 185 -15.54 -5.53 7.80
C VAL A 185 -15.32 -5.35 6.30
N TYR A 186 -15.92 -6.20 5.48
CA TYR A 186 -15.77 -6.17 4.01
C TYR A 186 -16.94 -5.48 3.30
N ARG A 187 -17.81 -4.81 4.06
CA ARG A 187 -18.96 -4.10 3.51
C ARG A 187 -18.51 -2.81 2.85
N GLN A 188 -18.93 -2.59 1.61
CA GLN A 188 -18.60 -1.36 0.90
C GLN A 188 -19.17 -0.15 1.66
N PRO A 189 -18.39 0.94 1.87
CA PRO A 189 -18.86 2.12 2.58
C PRO A 189 -20.14 2.72 1.99
N ALA A 190 -20.33 2.61 0.66
CA ALA A 190 -21.53 3.06 -0.04
C ALA A 190 -22.81 2.31 0.38
N MET A 191 -22.69 1.03 0.74
CA MET A 191 -23.82 0.22 1.23
C MET A 191 -24.29 0.64 2.63
N ASN A 192 -23.48 1.36 3.40
CA ASN A 192 -23.88 1.90 4.70
C ASN A 192 -24.58 3.26 4.59
N GLN A 193 -24.54 3.90 3.41
CA GLN A 193 -25.11 5.23 3.20
C GLN A 193 -26.58 5.18 2.75
N ARG A 194 -27.04 4.05 2.23
CA ARG A 194 -28.40 3.86 1.74
C ARG A 194 -28.95 2.51 2.19
N VAL A 195 -30.27 2.45 2.39
CA VAL A 195 -30.98 1.20 2.69
C VAL A 195 -30.79 0.22 1.51
N PRO A 196 -30.64 -1.10 1.76
CA PRO A 196 -30.48 -2.09 0.69
C PRO A 196 -31.56 -1.95 -0.37
N ILE A 197 -31.17 -1.91 -1.65
CA ILE A 197 -32.11 -1.95 -2.77
C ILE A 197 -32.79 -3.31 -2.73
N ARG A 198 -34.10 -3.34 -2.44
CA ARG A 198 -34.88 -4.56 -2.46
C ARG A 198 -35.23 -4.90 -3.91
N ALA A 199 -35.05 -6.16 -4.31
CA ALA A 199 -35.51 -6.61 -5.61
C ALA A 199 -37.03 -6.45 -5.67
N ASP A 200 -37.51 -5.72 -6.68
CA ASP A 200 -38.93 -5.58 -6.92
C ASP A 200 -39.45 -6.82 -7.67
N TYR A 201 -40.04 -7.75 -6.92
CA TYR A 201 -40.59 -8.99 -7.48
C TYR A 201 -41.99 -8.81 -8.07
N ARG A 202 -42.53 -7.59 -8.13
CA ARG A 202 -43.88 -7.33 -8.65
C ARG A 202 -44.01 -7.69 -10.13
N MET A 203 -42.92 -7.71 -10.89
CA MET A 203 -42.90 -8.18 -12.29
C MET A 203 -43.07 -9.70 -12.43
N LEU A 204 -42.86 -10.47 -11.36
CA LEU A 204 -43.07 -11.92 -11.33
C LEU A 204 -44.47 -12.30 -10.87
N ALA A 205 -45.21 -11.36 -10.29
CA ALA A 205 -46.62 -11.51 -9.97
C ALA A 205 -47.46 -11.10 -11.20
N ASN A 206 -48.53 -11.83 -11.49
CA ASN A 206 -49.40 -11.57 -12.65
C ASN A 206 -50.18 -10.23 -12.56
N ASP A 207 -50.07 -9.47 -11.46
CA ASP A 207 -50.78 -8.19 -11.22
C ASP A 207 -49.85 -6.97 -11.47
N TYR A 208 -49.24 -6.88 -12.64
CA TYR A 208 -48.44 -5.70 -13.01
C TYR A 208 -49.37 -4.57 -13.50
N ASN A 209 -49.71 -3.63 -12.63
CA ASN A 209 -50.37 -2.36 -12.97
C ASN A 209 -49.37 -1.20 -12.91
N GLU A 210 -49.15 -0.52 -14.04
CA GLU A 210 -48.21 0.62 -14.17
C GLU A 210 -48.53 1.78 -13.21
N GLU A 211 -49.80 2.00 -12.86
CA GLU A 211 -50.21 3.06 -11.94
C GLU A 211 -49.73 2.83 -10.49
N THR A 212 -49.51 1.57 -10.08
CA THR A 212 -49.08 1.24 -8.70
C THR A 212 -47.56 1.36 -8.52
N ALA A 213 -46.79 1.27 -9.60
CA ALA A 213 -45.32 1.41 -9.59
C ALA A 213 -44.87 2.85 -9.32
N LEU A 214 -45.69 3.85 -9.67
CA LEU A 214 -45.38 5.27 -9.49
C LEU A 214 -45.77 5.82 -8.12
N SER A 215 -46.56 5.10 -7.30
CA SER A 215 -47.19 5.66 -6.09
C SER A 215 -46.67 5.13 -4.74
N SER A 216 -45.75 4.16 -4.69
CA SER A 216 -45.41 3.52 -3.41
C SER A 216 -43.95 3.70 -2.98
N SER A 217 -43.69 4.83 -2.31
CA SER A 217 -42.72 4.85 -1.22
C SER A 217 -43.31 4.13 0.00
N GLU A 218 -42.62 3.10 0.49
CA GLU A 218 -42.73 2.59 1.87
C GLU A 218 -44.05 1.90 2.29
N ILE A 219 -44.43 0.78 1.64
CA ILE A 219 -45.34 -0.18 2.29
C ILE A 219 -44.58 -1.47 2.61
N HIS A 220 -44.29 -1.63 3.90
CA HIS A 220 -43.63 -2.79 4.49
C HIS A 220 -44.61 -3.96 4.62
N SER A 221 -44.36 -5.07 3.93
CA SER A 221 -45.02 -6.35 4.21
C SER A 221 -44.52 -6.92 5.54
N LEU A 222 -45.42 -7.46 6.36
CA LEU A 222 -45.10 -8.06 7.67
C LEU A 222 -44.23 -9.33 7.55
N GLU A 223 -44.34 -10.07 6.45
CA GLU A 223 -43.57 -11.30 6.19
C GLU A 223 -42.07 -10.97 5.97
N ASP A 224 -41.82 -9.80 5.39
CA ASP A 224 -40.50 -9.30 5.08
C ASP A 224 -39.70 -8.85 6.31
N GLN A 225 -40.38 -8.58 7.43
CA GLN A 225 -39.75 -8.18 8.69
C GLN A 225 -39.20 -9.41 9.45
N GLN A 226 -39.79 -10.59 9.25
CA GLN A 226 -39.36 -11.84 9.88
C GLN A 226 -38.07 -12.41 9.27
N VAL A 227 -37.92 -12.33 7.95
CA VAL A 227 -36.73 -12.88 7.26
C VAL A 227 -35.45 -12.16 7.68
N PHE A 228 -35.49 -10.83 7.86
CA PHE A 228 -34.33 -10.04 8.26
C PHE A 228 -34.05 -10.02 9.77
N MET A 229 -35.04 -10.30 10.64
CA MET A 229 -34.76 -10.54 12.06
C MET A 229 -34.15 -11.93 12.33
N SER A 230 -34.39 -12.90 11.46
CA SER A 230 -33.82 -14.26 11.60
C SER A 230 -32.34 -14.37 11.18
N ALA A 231 -31.79 -13.32 10.56
CA ALA A 231 -30.42 -13.29 10.03
C ALA A 231 -29.44 -12.49 10.92
N VAL A 232 -29.83 -12.16 12.16
CA VAL A 232 -28.98 -11.51 13.18
C VAL A 232 -28.59 -12.52 14.25
#